data_AF-A0A9R1JRI8-F1
#
_entry.id   AF-A0A9R1JRI8-F1
#
_cell.length_a   1.000
_cell.length_b   1.000
_cell.length_c   1.000
_cell.angle_alpha   90.00
_cell.angle_beta   90.00
_cell.angle_gamma   90.00
#
_symmetry.space_group_name_H-M   'P 1'
#
loop_
_entity.id
_entity.type
_entity.pdbx_description
1 polymer ?
#
loop_
_entity_poly.entity_id
_entity_poly.type
_entity_poly.pdbx_seq_one_letter_code
_entity_poly.pdbx_strand_id
1 'polypeptide(L)'
;SYLWCTILWNVGSGYDRFDRKEGIVCIFRWGFPGIKRRVFLRFLMRDIQSIRIQVKEGLYPRRILYMEIRGQGIIPLTRTDDKFFTPREIEQKAAELAYFLRVPIEVF
;
A
#
# COMPACT_ATOMS: atom_id res chain seq x y z
N SER A 1 14.21 -14.11 21.84
CA SER A 1 15.31 -13.56 21.02
C SER A 1 14.83 -13.07 19.64
N TYR A 2 14.07 -13.87 18.89
CA TYR A 2 13.60 -13.52 17.52
C TYR A 2 12.89 -12.17 17.36
N LEU A 3 11.97 -11.82 18.26
CA LEU A 3 11.20 -10.57 18.16
C LEU A 3 12.11 -9.32 18.25
N TRP A 4 13.01 -9.28 19.23
CA TRP A 4 13.97 -8.18 19.39
C TRP A 4 14.89 -8.03 18.18
N CYS A 5 15.32 -9.16 17.64
CA CYS A 5 16.08 -9.22 16.39
C CYS A 5 15.31 -8.61 15.20
N THR A 6 14.01 -8.93 15.04
CA THR A 6 13.19 -8.34 13.96
C THR A 6 12.99 -6.83 14.10
N ILE A 7 12.87 -6.33 15.34
CA ILE A 7 12.78 -4.90 15.63
C ILE A 7 14.12 -4.22 15.34
N LEU A 8 15.23 -4.79 15.81
CA LEU A 8 16.58 -4.26 15.56
C LEU A 8 16.90 -4.17 14.07
N TRP A 9 16.52 -5.18 13.30
CA TRP A 9 16.70 -5.18 11.85
C TRP A 9 15.61 -4.42 11.09
N ASN A 10 14.66 -3.79 11.78
CA ASN A 10 13.58 -2.99 11.21
C ASN A 10 12.80 -3.74 10.11
N VAL A 11 12.53 -5.03 10.35
CA VAL A 11 11.84 -5.91 9.39
C VAL A 11 10.38 -5.48 9.25
N GLY A 12 9.92 -5.32 8.02
CA GLY A 12 8.59 -4.82 7.65
C GLY A 12 8.51 -3.31 7.45
N SER A 13 9.53 -2.55 7.85
CA SER A 13 9.57 -1.09 7.66
C SER A 13 9.79 -0.70 6.20
N GLY A 14 9.53 0.57 5.88
CA GLY A 14 9.73 1.10 4.55
C GLY A 14 8.90 2.35 4.29
N TYR A 15 8.76 2.72 3.03
CA TYR A 15 8.03 3.91 2.61
C TYR A 15 7.38 3.72 1.24
N ASP A 16 6.36 4.55 0.99
CA ASP A 16 5.69 4.68 -0.30
C ASP A 16 5.96 6.11 -0.79
N ARG A 17 6.67 6.24 -1.92
CA ARG A 17 7.00 7.52 -2.54
C ARG A 17 6.20 7.68 -3.81
N PHE A 18 5.48 8.79 -3.89
CA PHE A 18 4.70 9.19 -5.06
C PHE A 18 5.27 10.49 -5.62
N ASP A 19 5.99 10.42 -6.74
CA ASP A 19 6.65 11.57 -7.35
C ASP A 19 5.90 12.02 -8.61
N ARG A 20 5.13 13.10 -8.50
CA ARG A 20 4.40 13.71 -9.63
C ARG A 20 5.31 14.35 -10.67
N LYS A 21 6.51 14.81 -10.28
CA LYS A 21 7.43 15.48 -11.21
C LYS A 21 8.09 14.45 -12.11
N GLU A 22 8.54 13.34 -11.53
CA GLU A 22 9.15 12.25 -12.28
C GLU A 22 8.12 11.25 -12.84
N GLY A 23 6.87 11.29 -12.38
CA GLY A 23 5.79 10.41 -12.81
C GLY A 23 5.96 8.96 -12.34
N ILE A 24 6.60 8.76 -11.18
CA ILE A 24 7.00 7.44 -10.67
C ILE A 24 6.40 7.20 -9.29
N VAL A 25 5.95 5.96 -9.07
CA VAL A 25 5.62 5.43 -7.75
C VAL A 25 6.65 4.39 -7.34
N CYS A 26 7.09 4.47 -6.10
CA CYS A 26 8.08 3.57 -5.52
C CYS A 26 7.56 3.05 -4.17
N ILE A 27 7.49 1.73 -4.04
CA ILE A 27 7.18 1.04 -2.79
C ILE A 27 8.43 0.31 -2.34
N PHE A 28 8.92 0.68 -1.17
CA PHE A 28 10.10 0.07 -0.58
C PHE A 28 9.76 -0.59 0.76
N ARG A 29 10.24 -1.81 0.98
CA ARG A 29 10.14 -2.51 2.26
C ARG A 29 11.43 -3.25 2.60
N TRP A 30 11.76 -3.26 3.89
CA TRP A 30 12.80 -4.07 4.49
C TRP A 30 12.23 -5.44 4.88
N GLY A 31 12.76 -6.50 4.28
CA GLY A 31 12.50 -7.89 4.67
C GLY A 31 13.50 -8.40 5.71
N PHE A 32 13.47 -9.71 5.94
CA PHE A 32 14.43 -10.37 6.83
C PHE A 32 15.87 -10.25 6.32
N PRO A 33 16.87 -10.30 7.21
CA PRO A 33 18.28 -10.35 6.82
C PRO A 33 18.55 -11.45 5.78
N GLY A 34 19.30 -11.11 4.73
CA GLY A 34 19.62 -12.03 3.63
C GLY A 34 19.83 -11.31 2.29
N ILE A 35 20.10 -12.06 1.22
CA ILE A 35 20.39 -11.52 -0.12
C ILE A 35 19.18 -10.75 -0.68
N LYS A 36 17.96 -11.26 -0.46
CA LYS A 36 16.70 -10.64 -0.91
C LYS A 36 16.04 -9.80 0.18
N ARG A 37 16.85 -9.17 1.03
CA ARG A 37 16.36 -8.34 2.14
C ARG A 37 15.55 -7.13 1.66
N ARG A 38 15.86 -6.56 0.49
CA ARG A 38 15.15 -5.36 -0.02
C ARG A 38 14.04 -5.77 -0.98
N VAL A 39 12.81 -5.38 -0.67
CA VAL A 39 11.70 -5.39 -1.61
C VAL A 39 11.56 -3.97 -2.13
N PHE A 40 11.82 -3.78 -3.43
CA PHE A 40 11.75 -2.49 -4.09
C PHE A 40 10.93 -2.64 -5.36
N LEU A 41 9.75 -2.04 -5.37
CA LEU A 41 8.85 -2.04 -6.50
C LEU A 41 8.74 -0.62 -7.05
N ARG A 42 8.87 -0.48 -8.36
CA ARG A 42 8.81 0.80 -9.06
C ARG A 42 7.87 0.69 -10.25
N PHE A 43 7.00 1.67 -10.37
CA PHE A 43 5.95 1.73 -11.39
C PHE A 43 5.84 3.14 -11.95
N LEU A 44 5.29 3.27 -13.15
CA LEU A 44 4.94 4.59 -13.68
C LEU A 44 3.54 4.96 -13.18
N MET A 45 3.35 6.22 -12.80
CA MET A 45 2.04 6.70 -12.33
C MET A 45 0.94 6.52 -13.37
N ARG A 46 1.28 6.59 -14.67
CA ARG A 46 0.35 6.36 -15.79
C ARG A 46 -0.20 4.93 -15.87
N ASP A 47 0.49 3.98 -15.26
CA ASP A 47 0.10 2.57 -15.28
C ASP A 47 -0.87 2.26 -14.12
N ILE A 48 -1.08 3.20 -13.20
CA ILE A 48 -2.06 3.07 -12.11
C ILE A 48 -3.45 3.29 -12.71
N GLN A 49 -4.32 2.30 -12.53
CA GLN A 49 -5.66 2.28 -13.13
C GLN A 49 -6.71 2.82 -12.17
N SER A 50 -6.70 2.33 -10.93
CA SER A 50 -7.69 2.70 -9.92
C SER A 50 -7.14 2.51 -8.51
N ILE A 51 -7.80 3.18 -7.56
CA ILE A 51 -7.66 2.89 -6.13
C ILE A 51 -8.86 2.05 -5.71
N ARG A 52 -8.61 0.83 -5.25
CA ARG A 52 -9.66 -0.12 -4.88
C ARG A 52 -9.84 -0.18 -3.37
N ILE A 53 -11.08 -0.18 -2.91
CA ILE A 53 -11.46 -0.48 -1.53
C ILE A 53 -12.13 -1.83 -1.54
N GLN A 54 -11.50 -2.83 -0.93
CA GLN A 54 -12.11 -4.14 -0.73
C GLN A 54 -12.71 -4.24 0.66
N VAL A 55 -13.99 -4.57 0.74
CA VAL A 55 -14.68 -4.84 2.01
C VAL A 55 -14.64 -6.34 2.28
N LYS A 56 -13.89 -6.75 3.31
CA LYS A 56 -13.92 -8.13 3.80
C LYS A 56 -14.99 -8.25 4.87
N GLU A 57 -16.10 -8.89 4.52
CA GLU A 57 -17.19 -9.22 5.45
C GLU A 57 -16.84 -10.44 6.32
N GLY A 58 -17.43 -10.51 7.52
CA GLY A 58 -17.22 -11.59 8.50
C GLY A 58 -17.33 -11.10 9.94
N LEU A 59 -16.89 -11.93 10.90
CA LEU A 59 -16.90 -11.60 12.33
C LEU A 59 -16.09 -10.35 12.68
N TYR A 60 -15.11 -9.99 11.84
CA TYR A 60 -14.32 -8.77 11.98
C TYR A 60 -14.24 -8.06 10.62
N PRO A 61 -15.24 -7.20 10.30
CA PRO A 61 -15.28 -6.51 9.03
C PRO A 61 -14.07 -5.57 8.91
N ARG A 62 -13.37 -5.64 7.79
CA ARG A 62 -12.21 -4.79 7.52
C ARG A 62 -12.23 -4.30 6.09
N ARG A 63 -11.85 -3.04 5.89
CA ARG A 63 -11.66 -2.45 4.57
C ARG A 63 -10.17 -2.41 4.26
N ILE A 64 -9.80 -2.83 3.06
CA ILE A 64 -8.40 -2.86 2.61
C ILE A 64 -8.31 -2.02 1.35
N LEU A 65 -7.35 -1.10 1.34
CA LEU A 65 -7.01 -0.25 0.22
C LEU A 65 -5.98 -0.95 -0.67
N TYR A 66 -6.27 -1.03 -1.95
CA TYR A 66 -5.36 -1.52 -2.98
C TYR A 66 -5.15 -0.46 -4.06
N MET A 67 -4.00 -0.55 -4.71
CA MET A 67 -3.71 0.11 -5.97
C MET A 67 -3.75 -0.93 -7.07
N GLU A 68 -4.55 -0.69 -8.11
CA GLU A 68 -4.49 -1.52 -9.30
C GLU A 68 -3.51 -0.92 -10.31
N ILE A 69 -2.58 -1.77 -10.76
CA ILE A 69 -1.56 -1.40 -11.73
C ILE A 69 -1.71 -2.27 -12.97
N ARG A 70 -1.76 -1.61 -14.13
CA ARG A 70 -1.89 -2.25 -15.43
C ARG A 70 -0.77 -3.27 -15.64
N GLY A 71 -1.14 -4.54 -15.82
CA GLY A 71 -0.21 -5.64 -16.10
C GLY A 71 0.57 -6.17 -14.90
N GLN A 72 0.42 -5.58 -13.70
CA GLN A 72 1.08 -6.04 -12.46
C GLN A 72 0.10 -6.47 -11.37
N GLY A 73 -1.19 -6.18 -11.54
CA GLY A 73 -2.25 -6.62 -10.63
C GLY A 73 -2.50 -5.63 -9.49
N ILE A 74 -3.01 -6.14 -8.37
CA ILE A 74 -3.38 -5.34 -7.20
C ILE A 74 -2.27 -5.34 -6.15
N ILE A 75 -1.93 -4.16 -5.63
CA ILE A 75 -0.94 -3.97 -4.58
C ILE A 75 -1.62 -3.38 -3.35
N PRO A 76 -1.57 -4.04 -2.18
CA PRO A 76 -2.14 -3.49 -0.96
C PRO A 76 -1.36 -2.25 -0.53
N LEU A 77 -2.08 -1.16 -0.28
CA LEU A 77 -1.55 0.08 0.28
C LEU A 77 -1.80 0.20 1.78
N THR A 78 -2.72 -0.59 2.31
CA THR A 78 -3.04 -0.62 3.74
C THR A 78 -1.83 -1.08 4.55
N ARG A 79 -1.32 -0.20 5.41
CA ARG A 79 -0.27 -0.54 6.36
C ARG A 79 -0.84 -1.35 7.54
N THR A 80 0.01 -1.95 8.35
CA THR A 80 -0.44 -2.77 9.50
C THR A 80 -1.21 -1.95 10.55
N ASP A 81 -0.88 -0.66 10.68
CA ASP A 81 -1.53 0.34 11.52
C ASP A 81 -2.90 0.78 11.01
N ASP A 82 -3.12 0.71 9.69
CA ASP A 82 -4.40 1.06 9.07
C ASP A 82 -5.54 0.10 9.45
N LYS A 83 -5.24 -1.02 10.14
CA LYS A 83 -6.25 -1.94 10.71
C LYS A 83 -7.11 -1.30 11.80
N PHE A 84 -6.64 -0.21 12.41
CA PHE A 84 -7.39 0.54 13.43
C PHE A 84 -8.20 1.69 12.86
N PHE A 85 -8.10 1.96 11.55
CA PHE A 85 -8.86 3.03 10.93
C PHE A 85 -10.34 2.72 10.88
N THR A 86 -11.12 3.74 11.17
CA THR A 86 -12.56 3.74 10.96
C THR A 86 -12.87 3.63 9.46
N PRO A 87 -14.04 3.12 9.09
CA PRO A 87 -14.50 3.06 7.71
C PRO A 87 -14.35 4.39 6.93
N ARG A 88 -14.60 5.51 7.62
CA ARG A 88 -14.50 6.88 7.09
C ARG A 88 -13.07 7.31 6.82
N GLU A 89 -12.13 6.99 7.69
CA GLU A 89 -10.71 7.33 7.50
C GLU A 89 -10.13 6.60 6.28
N ILE A 90 -10.53 5.34 6.06
CA ILE A 90 -10.12 4.58 4.89
C ILE A 90 -10.68 5.20 3.60
N GLU A 91 -11.96 5.59 3.61
CA GLU A 91 -12.59 6.30 2.48
C GLU A 91 -11.89 7.63 2.19
N GLN A 92 -11.58 8.40 3.23
CA GLN A 92 -10.88 9.67 3.07
C GLN A 92 -9.48 9.47 2.49
N LYS A 93 -8.71 8.51 3.02
CA LYS A 93 -7.38 8.17 2.50
C LYS A 93 -7.45 7.70 1.04
N ALA A 94 -8.46 6.91 0.69
CA ALA A 94 -8.70 6.49 -0.70
C ALA A 94 -8.99 7.70 -1.60
N ALA A 95 -9.85 8.62 -1.15
CA ALA A 95 -10.19 9.83 -1.89
C ALA A 95 -9.00 10.75 -2.09
N GLU A 96 -8.18 10.97 -1.06
CA GLU A 96 -6.95 11.76 -1.14
C GLU A 96 -5.96 11.17 -2.14
N LEU A 97 -5.76 9.84 -2.10
CA LEU A 97 -4.86 9.15 -3.04
C LEU A 97 -5.40 9.17 -4.47
N ALA A 98 -6.68 8.89 -4.67
CA ALA A 98 -7.32 8.92 -5.98
C ALA A 98 -7.28 10.32 -6.60
N TYR A 99 -7.57 11.36 -5.81
CA TYR A 99 -7.41 12.75 -6.21
C TYR A 99 -5.94 13.07 -6.53
N PHE A 100 -5.01 12.56 -5.72
CA PHE A 100 -3.60 12.79 -5.92
C PHE A 100 -3.11 12.18 -7.25
N LEU A 101 -3.56 10.97 -7.57
CA LEU A 101 -3.15 10.20 -8.74
C LEU A 101 -3.99 10.49 -9.99
N ARG A 102 -5.14 11.17 -9.83
CA ARG A 102 -6.15 11.40 -10.87
C ARG A 102 -6.69 10.10 -11.48
N VAL A 103 -6.98 9.13 -10.62
CA VAL A 103 -7.54 7.82 -10.99
C VAL A 103 -8.89 7.62 -10.29
N PRO A 104 -9.80 6.81 -10.85
CA PRO A 104 -11.07 6.48 -10.20
C PRO A 104 -10.87 5.66 -8.92
N ILE A 105 -11.90 5.71 -8.05
CA ILE A 105 -12.04 4.83 -6.90
C ILE A 105 -13.02 3.73 -7.27
N GLU A 106 -12.68 2.48 -6.96
CA GLU A 106 -13.56 1.33 -7.13
C GLU A 106 -13.79 0.66 -5.78
N VAL A 107 -15.02 0.22 -5.50
CA VAL A 107 -15.38 -0.44 -4.25
C VAL A 107 -15.89 -1.85 -4.57
N PHE A 108 -15.32 -2.85 -3.90
CA PHE A 108 -15.59 -4.29 -4.10
C PHE A 108 -15.88 -5.01 -2.79
#